data_AF-A0A387BWP1-F1
#
_entry.id   AF-A0A387BWP1-F1
#
_cell.length_a   1.000
_cell.length_b   1.000
_cell.length_c   1.000
_cell.angle_alpha   90.00
_cell.angle_beta   90.00
_cell.angle_gamma   90.00
#
_symmetry.space_group_name_H-M   'P 1'
#
loop_
_entity.id
_entity.type
_entity.pdbx_description
1 polymer ?
#
loop_
_entity_poly.entity_id
_entity_poly.type
_entity_poly.pdbx_seq_one_letter_code
_entity_poly.pdbx_strand_id
1 'polypeptide(L)'
;MSEREEQDAALIKAGVDLDDLELVAQHRAAEKRAELVAKIARLHDAANWALDARPGEWIPGTEPGDRHGKTTQADVDGAQRTLHALAARYANETAHIDLDHIRDYTRRAWVTRLGEGDRETVQMTIDRARRWDAAGRHAVAVGL
;
A
#
# COMPACT_ATOMS: atom_id res chain seq x y z
N MET A 1 3.24 13.48 31.07
CA MET A 1 3.80 13.63 29.72
C MET A 1 3.70 12.27 29.06
N SER A 2 3.01 12.20 27.93
CA SER A 2 2.79 10.95 27.19
C SER A 2 3.97 10.66 26.25
N GLU A 3 4.15 9.39 25.85
CA GLU A 3 5.17 8.99 24.88
C GLU A 3 5.09 9.81 23.58
N ARG A 4 3.87 10.15 23.15
CA ARG A 4 3.63 10.99 21.97
C ARG A 4 4.15 12.41 22.16
N GLU A 5 3.88 13.03 23.31
CA GLU A 5 4.39 14.37 23.65
C GLU A 5 5.92 14.40 23.73
N GLU A 6 6.55 13.34 24.25
CA GLU A 6 8.00 13.20 24.30
C GLU A 6 8.62 13.10 22.89
N GLN A 7 7.98 12.34 22.00
CA GLN A 7 8.41 12.20 20.62
C GLN A 7 8.25 13.53 19.84
N ASP A 8 7.12 14.22 19.99
CA ASP A 8 6.89 15.52 19.35
C ASP A 8 7.93 16.55 19.85
N ALA A 9 8.22 16.58 21.15
CA ALA A 9 9.27 17.43 21.72
C ALA A 9 10.67 17.09 21.17
N ALA A 10 10.98 15.80 20.96
CA ALA A 10 12.25 15.38 20.37
C ALA A 10 12.39 15.83 18.91
N LEU A 11 11.32 15.71 18.12
CA LEU A 11 11.29 16.20 16.73
C LEU A 11 11.47 17.72 16.66
N ILE A 12 10.73 18.47 17.48
CA ILE A 12 10.83 19.94 17.54
C ILE A 12 12.24 20.37 17.95
N LYS A 13 12.83 19.73 18.96
CA LYS A 13 14.21 19.99 19.39
C LYS A 13 15.23 19.71 18.28
N ALA A 14 14.94 18.75 17.41
CA ALA A 14 15.76 18.44 16.23
C ALA A 14 15.53 19.39 15.05
N GLY A 15 14.61 20.35 15.17
CA GLY A 15 14.27 21.33 14.14
C GLY A 15 13.28 20.83 13.08
N VAL A 16 12.56 19.73 13.37
CA VAL A 16 11.52 19.21 12.48
C VAL A 16 10.20 19.93 12.76
N ASP A 17 9.57 20.43 11.71
CA ASP A 17 8.21 20.97 11.76
C ASP A 17 7.19 19.83 11.84
N LEU A 18 6.20 19.93 12.72
CA LEU A 18 5.14 18.93 12.80
C LEU A 18 4.18 19.00 11.61
N ASP A 19 4.13 20.12 10.89
CA ASP A 19 3.41 20.22 9.63
C ASP A 19 4.06 19.37 8.54
N ASP A 20 5.40 19.21 8.56
CA ASP A 20 6.10 18.29 7.66
C ASP A 20 5.75 16.82 7.94
N LEU A 21 5.46 16.48 9.20
CA LEU A 21 4.99 15.14 9.56
C LEU A 21 3.62 14.86 8.93
N GLU A 22 2.71 15.83 8.95
CA GLU A 22 1.40 15.72 8.31
C GLU A 22 1.52 15.59 6.80
N LEU A 23 2.33 16.45 6.18
CA LEU A 23 2.61 16.42 4.75
C LEU A 23 3.13 15.05 4.30
N VAL A 24 4.08 14.48 5.05
CA VAL A 24 4.65 13.17 4.76
C VAL A 24 3.63 12.05 4.99
N ALA A 25 2.79 12.16 6.02
CA ALA A 25 1.73 11.17 6.26
C ALA A 25 0.72 11.12 5.11
N GLN A 26 0.29 12.29 4.61
CA GLN A 26 -0.61 12.40 3.47
C GLN A 26 0.03 11.88 2.18
N HIS A 27 1.29 12.25 1.93
CA HIS A 27 2.06 11.73 0.79
C HIS A 27 2.15 10.19 0.82
N ARG A 28 2.51 9.59 1.97
CA ARG A 28 2.59 8.13 2.13
C ARG A 28 1.24 7.45 1.96
N ALA A 29 0.17 8.05 2.46
CA ALA A 29 -1.19 7.55 2.25
C ALA A 29 -1.54 7.56 0.76
N ALA A 30 -1.21 8.62 0.02
CA ALA A 30 -1.42 8.69 -1.42
C ALA A 30 -0.61 7.62 -2.18
N GLU A 31 0.67 7.43 -1.84
CA GLU A 31 1.52 6.37 -2.43
C GLU A 31 0.94 4.98 -2.18
N LYS A 32 0.54 4.69 -0.94
CA LYS A 32 -0.09 3.43 -0.56
C LYS A 32 -1.41 3.22 -1.30
N ARG A 33 -2.21 4.28 -1.45
CA ARG A 33 -3.47 4.24 -2.22
C ARG A 33 -3.21 3.89 -3.68
N ALA A 34 -2.23 4.54 -4.30
CA ALA A 34 -1.85 4.27 -5.69
C ALA A 34 -1.33 2.82 -5.86
N GLU A 35 -0.52 2.33 -4.92
CA GLU A 35 -0.03 0.95 -4.92
C GLU A 35 -1.19 -0.06 -4.84
N LEU A 36 -2.15 0.17 -3.94
CA LEU A 36 -3.33 -0.69 -3.78
C LEU A 36 -4.21 -0.67 -5.03
N VAL A 37 -4.47 0.51 -5.61
CA VAL A 37 -5.22 0.63 -6.88
C VAL A 37 -4.55 -0.16 -8.00
N ALA A 38 -3.22 -0.07 -8.13
CA ALA A 38 -2.49 -0.86 -9.12
C ALA A 38 -2.58 -2.38 -8.85
N LYS A 39 -2.56 -2.80 -7.59
CA LYS A 39 -2.76 -4.21 -7.20
C LYS A 39 -4.17 -4.70 -7.52
N ILE A 40 -5.20 -3.90 -7.23
CA ILE A 40 -6.60 -4.21 -7.56
C ILE A 40 -6.77 -4.40 -9.07
N ALA A 41 -6.21 -3.48 -9.88
CA ALA A 41 -6.25 -3.59 -11.34
C ALA A 41 -5.63 -4.91 -11.82
N ARG A 42 -4.42 -5.25 -11.35
CA ARG A 42 -3.77 -6.53 -11.69
C ARG A 42 -4.58 -7.76 -11.26
N LEU A 43 -5.26 -7.71 -10.11
CA LEU A 43 -6.12 -8.80 -9.65
C LEU A 43 -7.37 -8.95 -10.51
N HIS A 44 -7.97 -7.85 -10.96
CA HIS A 44 -9.07 -7.87 -11.92
C HIS A 44 -8.62 -8.42 -13.28
N ASP A 45 -7.45 -7.99 -13.78
CA ASP A 45 -6.88 -8.51 -15.02
C ASP A 45 -6.61 -10.02 -14.90
N ALA A 46 -6.06 -10.48 -13.78
CA ALA A 46 -5.83 -11.89 -13.52
C ALA A 46 -7.15 -12.69 -13.40
N ALA A 47 -8.19 -12.13 -12.79
CA ALA A 47 -9.51 -12.76 -12.70
C ALA A 47 -10.17 -12.88 -14.08
N ASN A 48 -10.04 -11.85 -14.92
CA ASN A 48 -10.51 -11.87 -16.29
C ASN A 48 -9.72 -12.90 -17.12
N TRP A 49 -8.40 -12.96 -16.97
CA TRP A 49 -7.59 -13.98 -17.65
C TRP A 49 -7.96 -15.40 -17.23
N ALA A 50 -8.39 -15.59 -15.98
CA ALA A 50 -8.92 -16.87 -15.53
C ALA A 50 -10.24 -17.25 -16.24
N LEU A 51 -11.06 -16.30 -16.72
CA LEU A 51 -12.24 -16.61 -17.56
C LEU A 51 -11.83 -17.21 -18.92
N ASP A 52 -10.67 -16.82 -19.42
CA ASP A 52 -10.13 -17.32 -20.70
C ASP A 52 -9.46 -18.69 -20.56
N ALA A 53 -9.17 -19.14 -19.33
CA ALA A 53 -8.61 -20.46 -19.06
C ALA A 53 -9.63 -21.55 -19.45
N ARG A 54 -9.24 -22.45 -20.35
CA ARG A 54 -10.14 -23.50 -20.85
C ARG A 54 -10.18 -24.66 -19.85
N PRO A 55 -11.37 -25.02 -19.32
CA PRO A 55 -11.52 -26.25 -18.56
C PRO A 55 -11.04 -27.45 -19.38
N GLY A 56 -10.29 -28.35 -18.76
CA GLY A 56 -9.72 -29.54 -19.39
C GLY A 56 -8.25 -29.43 -19.82
N GLU A 57 -7.64 -28.25 -19.68
CA GLU A 57 -6.18 -28.10 -19.77
C GLU A 57 -5.47 -28.73 -18.56
N TRP A 58 -4.26 -29.24 -18.78
CA TRP A 58 -3.45 -29.81 -17.70
C TRP A 58 -2.84 -28.70 -16.87
N ILE A 59 -2.94 -28.83 -15.55
CA ILE A 59 -2.27 -27.95 -14.60
C ILE A 59 -0.75 -28.14 -14.81
N PRO A 60 0.03 -27.05 -14.98
CA PRO A 60 1.47 -27.16 -15.16
C PRO A 60 2.12 -28.03 -14.06
N GLY A 61 2.89 -29.04 -14.47
CA GLY A 61 3.54 -29.99 -13.56
C GLY A 61 2.73 -31.23 -13.18
N THR A 62 1.60 -31.48 -13.84
CA THR A 62 0.81 -32.73 -13.68
C THR A 62 0.81 -33.55 -14.97
N GLU A 63 0.64 -34.87 -14.85
CA GLU A 63 0.73 -35.81 -15.97
C GLU A 63 -0.55 -36.65 -16.17
N PRO A 64 -0.76 -37.21 -17.38
CA PRO A 64 -1.80 -38.20 -17.63
C PRO A 64 -1.74 -39.40 -16.66
N GLY A 65 -2.62 -39.39 -15.64
CA GLY A 65 -2.64 -40.39 -14.56
C GLY A 65 -2.95 -39.76 -13.20
N ASP A 66 -2.69 -38.46 -13.06
CA ASP A 66 -3.05 -37.70 -11.87
C ASP A 66 -4.56 -37.47 -11.79
N ARG A 67 -5.19 -37.92 -10.69
CA ARG A 67 -6.64 -37.78 -10.47
C ARG A 67 -7.16 -36.33 -10.52
N HIS A 68 -6.28 -35.35 -10.37
CA HIS A 68 -6.59 -33.92 -10.34
C HIS A 68 -5.78 -33.08 -11.34
N GLY A 69 -5.16 -33.69 -12.35
CA GLY A 69 -4.24 -32.94 -13.21
C GLY A 69 -4.90 -32.04 -14.25
N LYS A 70 -6.23 -32.12 -14.46
CA LYS A 70 -6.95 -31.21 -15.37
C LYS A 70 -7.73 -30.15 -14.60
N THR A 71 -7.58 -28.90 -15.01
CA THR A 71 -8.36 -27.79 -14.46
C THR A 71 -9.84 -27.98 -14.79
N THR A 72 -10.69 -27.98 -13.76
CA THR A 72 -12.15 -28.04 -13.91
C THR A 72 -12.75 -26.64 -13.92
N GLN A 73 -14.01 -26.52 -14.35
CA GLN A 73 -14.73 -25.25 -14.22
C GLN A 73 -14.82 -24.79 -12.77
N ALA A 74 -14.97 -25.72 -11.82
CA ALA A 74 -15.02 -25.39 -10.39
C ALA A 74 -13.69 -24.79 -9.89
N ASP A 75 -12.55 -25.22 -10.44
CA ASP A 75 -11.23 -24.66 -10.13
C ASP A 75 -11.10 -23.23 -10.67
N VAL A 76 -11.52 -23.00 -11.91
CA VAL A 76 -11.55 -21.67 -12.54
C VAL A 76 -12.44 -20.73 -11.73
N ASP A 77 -13.66 -21.15 -11.41
CA ASP A 77 -14.60 -20.36 -10.61
C ASP A 77 -14.06 -20.10 -9.19
N GLY A 78 -13.36 -21.07 -8.61
CA GLY A 78 -12.71 -20.96 -7.30
C GLY A 78 -11.57 -19.94 -7.28
N ALA A 79 -10.72 -19.95 -8.30
CA ALA A 79 -9.65 -18.98 -8.47
C ALA A 79 -10.21 -17.57 -8.65
N GLN A 80 -11.23 -17.39 -9.50
CA GLN A 80 -11.88 -16.10 -9.71
C GLN A 80 -12.48 -15.54 -8.43
N ARG A 81 -13.24 -16.34 -7.67
CA ARG A 81 -13.80 -15.89 -6.38
C ARG A 81 -12.71 -15.44 -5.43
N THR A 82 -11.58 -16.15 -5.37
CA THR A 82 -10.44 -15.79 -4.52
C THR A 82 -9.80 -14.47 -4.96
N LEU A 83 -9.57 -14.29 -6.26
CA LEU A 83 -9.00 -13.06 -6.82
C LEU A 83 -9.92 -11.84 -6.60
N HIS A 84 -11.23 -11.99 -6.83
CA HIS A 84 -12.21 -10.94 -6.55
C HIS A 84 -12.32 -10.62 -5.06
N ALA A 85 -12.29 -11.62 -4.18
CA ALA A 85 -12.31 -11.38 -2.73
C ALA A 85 -11.06 -10.61 -2.27
N LEU A 86 -9.88 -10.91 -2.83
CA LEU A 86 -8.65 -10.17 -2.57
C LEU A 86 -8.73 -8.73 -3.11
N ALA A 87 -9.25 -8.54 -4.32
CA ALA A 87 -9.45 -7.22 -4.89
C ALA A 87 -10.40 -6.38 -4.02
N ALA A 88 -11.51 -6.95 -3.55
CA ALA A 88 -12.45 -6.31 -2.64
C ALA A 88 -11.80 -5.94 -1.29
N ARG A 89 -10.95 -6.81 -0.74
CA ARG A 89 -10.20 -6.52 0.49
C ARG A 89 -9.27 -5.32 0.31
N TYR A 90 -8.52 -5.26 -0.79
CA TYR A 90 -7.66 -4.12 -1.07
C TYR A 90 -8.44 -2.84 -1.40
N ALA A 91 -9.61 -2.95 -2.03
CA ALA A 91 -10.49 -1.80 -2.23
C ALA A 91 -10.94 -1.23 -0.88
N ASN A 92 -11.28 -2.09 0.08
CA ASN A 92 -11.61 -1.65 1.43
C ASN A 92 -10.42 -0.99 2.13
N GLU A 93 -9.21 -1.57 2.04
CA GLU A 93 -7.98 -0.98 2.58
C GLU A 93 -7.68 0.39 1.94
N THR A 94 -7.94 0.55 0.65
CA THR A 94 -7.77 1.81 -0.09
C THR A 94 -8.71 2.91 0.41
N ALA A 95 -9.96 2.56 0.74
CA ALA A 95 -10.97 3.47 1.26
C ALA A 95 -10.72 3.86 2.72
N HIS A 96 -10.01 3.03 3.49
CA HIS A 96 -9.84 3.18 4.95
C HIS A 96 -8.36 3.27 5.33
N ILE A 97 -7.54 3.93 4.52
CA ILE A 97 -6.13 4.18 4.88
C ILE A 97 -6.09 4.99 6.17
N ASP A 98 -5.47 4.41 7.19
CA ASP A 98 -5.34 5.00 8.52
C ASP A 98 -4.20 6.02 8.57
N LEU A 99 -4.55 7.30 8.41
CA LEU A 99 -3.60 8.41 8.48
C LEU A 99 -2.96 8.55 9.86
N ASP A 100 -3.70 8.28 10.93
CA ASP A 100 -3.19 8.41 12.30
C ASP A 100 -2.10 7.35 12.54
N HIS A 101 -2.33 6.12 12.08
CA HIS A 101 -1.32 5.07 12.12
C HIS A 101 -0.06 5.43 11.34
N ILE A 102 -0.21 6.00 10.13
CA ILE A 102 0.93 6.45 9.31
C ILE A 102 1.70 7.57 10.02
N ARG A 103 1.00 8.54 10.62
CA ARG A 103 1.58 9.65 11.37
C ARG A 103 2.37 9.13 12.56
N ASP A 104 1.79 8.24 13.36
CA ASP A 104 2.41 7.66 14.55
C ASP A 104 3.61 6.78 14.21
N TYR A 105 3.53 5.99 13.14
CA TYR A 105 4.67 5.23 12.63
C TYR A 105 5.79 6.16 12.14
N THR A 106 5.46 7.20 11.38
CA THR A 106 6.45 8.15 10.83
C THR A 106 7.14 8.92 11.95
N ARG A 107 6.38 9.37 12.96
CA ARG A 107 6.92 10.04 14.16
C ARG A 107 7.98 9.18 14.84
N ARG A 108 7.63 7.95 15.20
CA ARG A 108 8.55 7.00 15.86
C ARG A 108 9.79 6.75 15.02
N ALA A 109 9.61 6.49 13.73
CA ALA A 109 10.71 6.23 12.81
C ALA A 109 11.67 7.43 12.66
N TRP A 110 11.15 8.66 12.70
CA TRP A 110 11.98 9.87 12.65
C TRP A 110 12.71 10.12 13.96
N VAL A 111 12.06 9.93 15.11
CA VAL A 111 12.72 10.03 16.41
C VAL A 111 13.91 9.07 16.50
N THR A 112 13.74 7.81 16.09
CA THR A 112 14.83 6.83 16.04
C THR A 112 15.97 7.29 15.12
N ARG A 113 15.68 7.65 13.86
CA ARG A 113 16.69 8.10 12.88
C ARG A 113 17.46 9.33 13.35
N LEU A 114 16.77 10.32 13.93
CA LEU A 114 17.41 11.52 14.43
C LEU A 114 18.29 11.23 15.64
N GLY A 115 17.90 10.27 16.49
CA GLY A 115 18.74 9.73 17.55
C GLY A 115 20.01 9.04 17.04
N GLU A 116 19.94 8.42 15.86
CA GLU A 116 21.06 7.81 15.15
C GLU A 116 21.91 8.82 14.35
N GLY A 117 21.49 10.09 14.29
CA GLY A 117 22.16 11.14 13.51
C GLY A 117 21.77 11.19 12.02
N ASP A 118 20.82 10.37 11.58
CA ASP A 118 20.34 10.28 10.19
C ASP A 118 19.32 11.39 9.88
N ARG A 119 19.81 12.63 9.85
CA ARG A 119 19.02 13.80 9.46
C ARG A 119 18.75 13.85 7.97
N GLU A 120 19.66 13.33 7.16
CA GLU A 120 19.57 13.33 5.70
C GLU A 120 18.34 12.55 5.23
N THR A 121 18.10 11.34 5.74
CA THR A 121 16.94 10.54 5.34
C THR A 121 15.62 11.20 5.74
N VAL A 122 15.56 11.84 6.91
CA VAL A 122 14.38 12.61 7.33
C VAL A 122 14.13 13.76 6.36
N GLN A 123 15.15 14.57 6.07
CA GLN A 123 15.03 15.69 5.14
C GLN A 123 14.67 15.25 3.72
N MET A 124 15.28 14.18 3.20
CA MET A 124 14.94 13.63 1.89
C MET A 124 13.46 13.18 1.81
N THR A 125 12.93 12.63 2.91
CA THR A 125 11.53 12.21 2.99
C THR A 125 10.60 13.43 2.93
N ILE A 126 10.93 14.49 3.67
CA ILE A 126 10.21 15.78 3.67
C ILE A 126 10.26 16.41 2.28
N ASP A 127 11.43 16.52 1.68
CA ASP A 127 11.61 17.12 0.35
C ASP A 127 10.85 16.35 -0.73
N ARG A 128 10.78 15.02 -0.64
CA ARG A 128 9.96 14.20 -1.53
C ARG A 128 8.47 14.54 -1.38
N ALA A 129 7.97 14.64 -0.15
CA ALA A 129 6.57 14.98 0.10
C ALA A 129 6.23 16.41 -0.38
N ARG A 130 7.11 17.38 -0.14
CA ARG A 130 6.99 18.76 -0.64
C ARG A 130 6.97 18.82 -2.17
N ARG A 131 7.87 18.11 -2.85
CA ARG A 131 7.85 18.02 -4.33
C ARG A 131 6.58 17.37 -4.87
N TRP A 132 6.01 16.43 -4.14
CA TRP A 132 4.76 15.80 -4.52
C TRP A 132 3.56 16.74 -4.34
N ASP A 133 3.50 17.45 -3.21
CA ASP A 133 2.48 18.46 -2.91
C ASP A 133 2.52 19.63 -3.91
N ALA A 134 3.71 20.19 -4.15
CA ALA A 134 3.93 21.26 -5.14
C ALA A 134 3.56 20.84 -6.57
N ALA A 135 3.57 19.55 -6.89
CA ALA A 135 3.13 19.04 -8.19
C ALA A 135 1.59 18.95 -8.31
N GLY A 136 0.82 19.39 -7.30
CA GLY A 136 -0.64 19.37 -7.29
C GLY A 136 -1.23 17.96 -7.25
N ARG A 137 -0.42 16.94 -6.88
CA ARG A 137 -0.83 15.53 -6.93
C ARG A 137 -1.81 15.13 -5.82
N HIS A 138 -2.12 16.03 -4.88
CA HIS A 138 -3.26 15.90 -3.99
C HIS A 138 -4.59 15.77 -4.74
N ALA A 139 -4.78 16.49 -5.85
CA ALA A 139 -6.05 16.46 -6.58
C ALA A 139 -6.30 15.12 -7.30
N VAL A 140 -5.24 14.39 -7.67
CA VAL A 140 -5.36 13.10 -8.39
C VAL A 140 -5.57 11.93 -7.42
N ALA A 141 -5.08 12.04 -6.17
CA ALA A 141 -5.23 10.99 -5.15
C ALA A 141 -6.58 11.05 -4.38
N VAL A 142 -7.35 12.13 -4.55
CA VAL A 142 -8.65 12.39 -3.88
C VAL A 142 -9.83 12.45 -4.87
N GLY A 143 -9.59 12.34 -6.18
CA GLY A 143 -10.66 12.33 -7.21
C GLY A 143 -11.67 11.19 -6.99
N LEU A 144 -13.00 11.39 -6.92
CA LEU A 144 -13.86 12.29 -7.72
C LEU A 144 -13.58 12.21 -9.22
#